data_AF-A0A4P9CAJ6-F1
#
_entry.id   AF-A0A4P9CAJ6-F1
#
_cell.length_a   1.000
_cell.length_b   1.000
_cell.length_c   1.000
_cell.angle_alpha   90.00
_cell.angle_beta   90.00
_cell.angle_gamma   90.00
#
_symmetry.space_group_name_H-M   'P 1'
#
loop_
_entity.id
_entity.type
_entity.pdbx_description
1 polymer ?
#
loop_
_entity_poly.entity_id
_entity_poly.type
_entity_poly.pdbx_seq_one_letter_code
_entity_poly.pdbx_strand_id
1 'polypeptide(L)'
;MKKDHLIGYKQNIIRCNLGFRYALICGMCWGMAYILITSVMKAYPRDSYSMTMLPIVLATSTALIVTLINVVGLGFRKKFREFVRTLHAPSILGKLILAAVMGGIAAFCTYILALSDTIFSTIAVLFYPVLTAAIARKWYRERISWQCALGIVVILACSSLIYLPNLFAESGSSLVLSLFGLVAGIGWGVEAAIVGRVCETADSDVCLSIRFCFESILWVLICLALALTGSPLSTAFEQCFQGQAAWMIPGIAVFLAVNYMNWYRSIVFIGASRGPAVSNLSGFILLVLSMVFYMNNPDWFTVFSASGSLIGVVIIYMDCANSDGLPLLRQKGGRAAGCGRELSAKPPAKMVILKYLESSRMLWDYEIADYIEDYEKNYTTEYRELVREWTVELRAMGLIEIIQETVDNGEHFQRGKRLCQYRLAKEEE
;
A
#
# COMPACT_ATOMS: atom_id res chain seq x y z
N MET A 1 0.45 -26.94 -25.50
CA MET A 1 0.92 -25.58 -25.15
C MET A 1 2.32 -25.38 -25.71
N LYS A 2 2.57 -24.31 -26.49
CA LYS A 2 3.93 -23.93 -26.91
C LYS A 2 4.79 -23.62 -25.67
N LYS A 3 6.10 -23.91 -25.72
CA LYS A 3 7.05 -23.72 -24.59
C LYS A 3 6.96 -22.33 -23.95
N ASP A 4 6.71 -21.29 -24.76
CA ASP A 4 6.62 -19.89 -24.32
C ASP A 4 5.44 -19.63 -23.37
N HIS A 5 4.29 -20.29 -23.60
CA HIS A 5 3.13 -20.18 -22.71
C HIS A 5 3.40 -20.80 -21.32
N LEU A 6 4.21 -21.85 -21.26
CA LEU A 6 4.52 -22.53 -19.99
C LEU A 6 5.44 -21.69 -19.09
N ILE A 7 6.35 -20.93 -19.68
CA ILE A 7 7.30 -20.06 -18.96
C ILE A 7 6.56 -18.84 -18.38
N GLY A 8 5.74 -18.17 -19.20
CA GLY A 8 4.90 -17.05 -18.75
C GLY A 8 3.96 -17.46 -17.61
N TYR A 9 3.33 -18.63 -17.73
CA TYR A 9 2.44 -19.17 -16.70
C TYR A 9 3.14 -19.40 -15.34
N LYS A 10 4.30 -20.09 -15.33
CA LYS A 10 5.03 -20.36 -14.08
C LYS A 10 5.47 -19.08 -13.37
N GLN A 11 5.89 -18.08 -14.11
CA GLN A 11 6.31 -16.81 -13.53
C GLN A 11 5.14 -15.96 -13.05
N ASN A 12 3.98 -16.06 -13.70
CA ASN A 12 2.76 -15.44 -13.21
C ASN A 12 2.37 -15.99 -11.83
N ILE A 13 2.45 -17.31 -11.64
CA ILE A 13 2.22 -17.95 -10.33
C ILE A 13 3.18 -17.40 -9.27
N ILE A 14 4.47 -17.27 -9.60
CA ILE A 14 5.46 -16.71 -8.66
C ILE A 14 5.11 -15.27 -8.29
N ARG A 15 4.75 -14.44 -9.28
CA ARG A 15 4.29 -13.05 -9.08
C ARG A 15 3.06 -12.99 -8.17
N CYS A 16 2.01 -13.74 -8.49
CA CYS A 16 0.79 -13.81 -7.70
C CYS A 16 1.11 -14.24 -6.27
N ASN A 17 1.85 -15.33 -6.08
CA ASN A 17 2.21 -15.82 -4.76
C ASN A 17 3.00 -14.78 -3.95
N LEU A 18 3.91 -14.03 -4.58
CA LEU A 18 4.67 -12.99 -3.90
C LEU A 18 3.78 -11.81 -3.49
N GLY A 19 2.91 -11.33 -4.39
CA GLY A 19 1.97 -10.26 -4.07
C GLY A 19 0.96 -10.64 -2.98
N PHE A 20 0.48 -11.89 -2.98
CA PHE A 20 -0.38 -12.42 -1.91
C PHE A 20 0.35 -12.53 -0.57
N ARG A 21 1.62 -12.99 -0.57
CA ARG A 21 2.43 -13.00 0.65
C ARG A 21 2.55 -11.60 1.25
N TYR A 22 2.81 -10.59 0.42
CA TYR A 22 2.84 -9.20 0.87
C TYR A 22 1.48 -8.76 1.43
N ALA A 23 0.38 -9.02 0.72
CA ALA A 23 -0.95 -8.65 1.21
C ALA A 23 -1.35 -9.34 2.53
N LEU A 24 -0.96 -10.62 2.71
CA LEU A 24 -1.20 -11.35 3.96
C LEU A 24 -0.37 -10.79 5.13
N ILE A 25 0.91 -10.48 4.89
CA ILE A 25 1.77 -9.84 5.90
C ILE A 25 1.19 -8.48 6.29
N CYS A 26 0.74 -7.71 5.30
CA CYS A 26 0.02 -6.45 5.51
C CYS A 26 -1.19 -6.65 6.43
N GLY A 27 -2.11 -7.55 6.08
CA GLY A 27 -3.29 -7.85 6.91
C GLY A 27 -2.94 -8.26 8.35
N MET A 28 -1.91 -9.09 8.53
CA MET A 28 -1.45 -9.51 9.86
C MET A 28 -0.88 -8.34 10.68
N CYS A 29 0.02 -7.55 10.11
CA CYS A 29 0.61 -6.40 10.78
C CYS A 29 -0.46 -5.35 11.14
N TRP A 30 -1.47 -5.16 10.28
CA TRP A 30 -2.55 -4.24 10.57
C TRP A 30 -3.43 -4.73 11.72
N GLY A 31 -3.78 -6.02 11.75
CA GLY A 31 -4.50 -6.63 12.88
C GLY A 31 -3.75 -6.49 14.21
N MET A 32 -2.43 -6.72 14.21
CA MET A 32 -1.58 -6.49 15.39
C MET A 32 -1.53 -5.01 15.81
N ALA A 33 -1.46 -4.08 14.85
CA ALA A 33 -1.51 -2.66 15.15
C ALA A 33 -2.83 -2.27 15.84
N TYR A 34 -3.97 -2.83 15.40
CA TYR A 34 -5.27 -2.59 16.05
C TYR A 34 -5.34 -3.12 17.48
N ILE A 35 -4.69 -4.25 17.80
CA ILE A 35 -4.61 -4.73 19.19
C ILE A 35 -3.88 -3.71 20.07
N LEU A 36 -2.74 -3.19 19.60
CA LEU A 36 -1.98 -2.18 20.34
C LEU A 36 -2.74 -0.85 20.44
N ILE A 37 -3.41 -0.42 19.37
CA ILE A 37 -4.29 0.75 19.40
C ILE A 37 -5.38 0.56 20.45
N THR A 38 -6.04 -0.60 20.49
CA THR A 38 -7.06 -0.93 21.50
C THR A 38 -6.49 -0.82 22.91
N SER A 39 -5.27 -1.34 23.13
CA SER A 39 -4.61 -1.27 24.44
C SER A 39 -4.32 0.19 24.85
N VAL A 40 -3.84 1.02 23.93
CA VAL A 40 -3.63 2.45 24.18
C VAL A 40 -4.95 3.15 24.50
N MET A 41 -6.00 2.93 23.70
CA MET A 41 -7.31 3.55 23.92
C MET A 41 -7.93 3.16 25.27
N LYS A 42 -7.71 1.91 25.74
CA LYS A 42 -8.15 1.46 27.06
C LYS A 42 -7.31 2.01 28.22
N ALA A 43 -6.03 2.27 27.98
CA ALA A 43 -5.12 2.78 28.99
C ALA A 43 -5.34 4.27 29.32
N TYR A 44 -5.98 5.02 28.42
CA TYR A 44 -6.21 6.45 28.56
C TYR A 44 -7.73 6.77 28.55
N PRO A 45 -8.38 6.86 29.73
CA PRO A 45 -9.80 7.20 29.83
C PRO A 45 -10.12 8.59 29.24
N ARG A 46 -11.28 8.72 28.60
CA ARG A 46 -11.73 9.92 27.85
C ARG A 46 -12.23 11.08 28.74
N ASP A 47 -11.96 11.02 30.04
CA ASP A 47 -12.62 11.88 31.03
C ASP A 47 -12.02 13.30 31.06
N SER A 48 -10.84 13.50 30.49
CA SER A 48 -10.20 14.81 30.38
C SER A 48 -10.27 15.40 28.97
N TYR A 49 -10.42 16.73 28.89
CA TYR A 49 -10.37 17.47 27.63
C TYR A 49 -9.06 17.22 26.86
N SER A 50 -7.93 17.02 27.55
CA SER A 50 -6.67 16.63 26.92
C SER A 50 -6.74 15.27 26.20
N MET A 51 -7.47 14.29 26.76
CA MET A 51 -7.57 12.95 26.19
C MET A 51 -8.49 12.86 24.99
N THR A 52 -9.32 13.87 24.74
CA THR A 52 -10.06 13.99 23.47
C THR A 52 -9.13 14.20 22.26
N MET A 53 -7.88 14.63 22.49
CA MET A 53 -6.86 14.82 21.45
C MET A 53 -6.05 13.56 21.14
N LEU A 54 -6.34 12.42 21.80
CA LEU A 54 -5.60 11.17 21.63
C LEU A 54 -5.48 10.70 20.16
N PRO A 55 -6.52 10.79 19.30
CA PRO A 55 -6.38 10.46 17.88
C PRO A 55 -5.33 11.31 17.14
N ILE A 56 -5.19 12.59 17.51
CA ILE A 56 -4.18 13.50 16.92
C ILE A 56 -2.79 13.10 17.41
N VAL A 57 -2.64 12.84 18.71
CA VAL A 57 -1.36 12.37 19.28
C VAL A 57 -0.91 11.09 18.59
N LEU A 58 -1.82 10.12 18.41
CA LEU A 58 -1.52 8.87 17.69
C LEU A 58 -1.19 9.10 16.23
N ALA A 59 -1.97 9.91 15.50
CA ALA A 59 -1.71 10.21 14.10
C ALA A 59 -0.35 10.86 13.90
N THR A 60 -0.03 11.90 14.66
CA THR A 60 1.26 12.59 14.57
C THR A 60 2.42 11.69 14.97
N SER A 61 2.31 11.00 16.11
CA SER A 61 3.42 10.18 16.63
C SER A 61 3.72 8.99 15.72
N THR A 62 2.67 8.27 15.29
CA THR A 62 2.85 7.11 14.41
C THR A 62 3.34 7.53 13.03
N ALA A 63 2.81 8.61 12.44
CA ALA A 63 3.29 9.12 11.15
C ALA A 63 4.79 9.46 11.22
N LEU A 64 5.24 10.20 12.23
CA LEU A 64 6.65 10.59 12.38
C LEU A 64 7.58 9.39 12.53
N ILE A 65 7.21 8.42 13.36
CA ILE A 65 8.01 7.21 13.59
C ILE A 65 8.03 6.34 12.32
N VAL A 66 6.89 6.18 11.64
CA VAL A 66 6.81 5.44 10.36
C VAL A 66 7.66 6.13 9.28
N THR A 67 7.62 7.45 9.18
CA THR A 67 8.49 8.22 8.27
C THR A 67 9.96 7.95 8.58
N LEU A 68 10.35 8.01 9.86
CA LEU A 68 11.73 7.75 10.27
C LEU A 68 12.18 6.35 9.88
N ILE A 69 11.39 5.31 10.18
CA ILE A 69 11.70 3.91 9.85
C ILE A 69 11.88 3.75 8.33
N ASN A 70 10.98 4.32 7.53
CA ASN A 70 11.02 4.17 6.07
C ASN A 70 12.20 4.93 5.45
N VAL A 71 12.45 6.18 5.85
CA VAL A 71 13.57 6.99 5.33
C VAL A 71 14.92 6.36 5.70
N VAL A 72 15.08 5.90 6.95
CA VAL A 72 16.27 5.18 7.39
C VAL A 72 16.42 3.86 6.60
N GLY A 73 15.33 3.13 6.42
CA GLY A 73 15.28 1.91 5.60
C GLY A 73 15.70 2.13 4.15
N LEU A 74 15.32 3.26 3.53
CA LEU A 74 15.78 3.64 2.19
C LEU A 74 17.29 3.88 2.14
N GLY A 75 17.85 4.48 3.20
CA GLY A 75 19.30 4.67 3.34
C GLY A 75 20.04 3.33 3.30
N PHE A 76 19.57 2.34 4.07
CA PHE A 76 20.15 0.99 4.08
C PHE A 76 20.01 0.26 2.74
N ARG A 77 18.92 0.49 1.99
CA ARG A 77 18.72 -0.07 0.64
C ARG A 77 19.41 0.71 -0.48
N LYS A 78 20.16 1.77 -0.14
CA LYS A 78 20.85 2.64 -1.10
C LYS A 78 19.92 3.29 -2.14
N LYS A 79 18.64 3.45 -1.80
CA LYS A 79 17.60 4.07 -2.65
C LYS A 79 17.44 5.58 -2.41
N PHE A 80 18.30 6.20 -1.59
CA PHE A 80 18.17 7.62 -1.21
C PHE A 80 18.33 8.59 -2.41
N ARG A 81 19.15 8.23 -3.40
CA ARG A 81 19.27 9.01 -4.64
C ARG A 81 17.96 9.02 -5.43
N GLU A 82 17.28 7.87 -5.48
CA GLU A 82 15.98 7.75 -6.14
C GLU A 82 14.89 8.53 -5.39
N PHE A 83 14.99 8.58 -4.06
CA PHE A 83 14.14 9.41 -3.22
C PHE A 83 14.24 10.90 -3.57
N VAL A 84 15.45 11.45 -3.63
CA VAL A 84 15.66 12.86 -4.02
C VAL A 84 15.18 13.11 -5.46
N ARG A 85 15.44 12.18 -6.38
CA ARG A 85 14.99 12.31 -7.76
C ARG A 85 13.47 12.37 -7.89
N THR A 86 12.77 11.51 -7.15
CA THR A 86 11.31 11.46 -7.15
C THR A 86 10.71 12.71 -6.51
N LEU A 87 11.37 13.30 -5.49
CA LEU A 87 10.96 14.60 -4.93
C LEU A 87 11.01 15.74 -5.96
N HIS A 88 11.93 15.69 -6.92
CA HIS A 88 12.03 16.68 -7.99
C HIS A 88 11.15 16.37 -9.21
N ALA A 89 10.32 15.32 -9.18
CA ALA A 89 9.41 14.96 -10.26
C ALA A 89 7.98 15.48 -9.96
N PRO A 90 7.58 16.68 -10.43
CA PRO A 90 6.31 17.31 -10.05
C PRO A 90 5.08 16.49 -10.46
N SER A 91 5.18 15.73 -11.56
CA SER A 91 4.13 14.84 -12.09
C SER A 91 3.78 13.67 -11.16
N ILE A 92 4.71 13.30 -10.27
CA ILE A 92 4.58 12.25 -9.25
C ILE A 92 4.33 12.88 -7.88
N LEU A 93 5.09 13.93 -7.54
CA LEU A 93 5.04 14.58 -6.25
C LEU A 93 3.63 15.05 -5.88
N GLY A 94 2.92 15.74 -6.80
CA GLY A 94 1.57 16.23 -6.52
C GLY A 94 0.57 15.10 -6.20
N LYS A 95 0.74 13.93 -6.83
CA LYS A 95 -0.07 12.75 -6.55
C LYS A 95 0.28 12.13 -5.19
N LEU A 96 1.57 12.08 -4.85
CA LEU A 96 2.02 11.58 -3.54
C LEU A 96 1.58 12.49 -2.39
N ILE A 97 1.54 13.82 -2.60
CA ILE A 97 0.98 14.77 -1.62
C ILE A 97 -0.52 14.50 -1.43
N LEU A 98 -1.27 14.33 -2.53
CA LEU A 98 -2.69 13.99 -2.43
C LEU A 98 -2.90 12.66 -1.69
N ALA A 99 -2.10 11.64 -2.01
CA ALA A 99 -2.11 10.36 -1.30
C ALA A 99 -1.81 10.54 0.20
N ALA A 100 -0.82 11.36 0.56
CA ALA A 100 -0.48 11.65 1.95
C ALA A 100 -1.63 12.33 2.71
N VAL A 101 -2.32 13.28 2.10
CA VAL A 101 -3.48 13.96 2.73
C VAL A 101 -4.64 12.99 2.89
N MET A 102 -4.98 12.23 1.83
CA MET A 102 -6.09 11.27 1.88
C MET A 102 -5.83 10.14 2.88
N GLY A 103 -4.65 9.55 2.86
CA GLY A 103 -4.25 8.50 3.78
C GLY A 103 -4.08 8.99 5.21
N GLY A 104 -3.55 10.20 5.42
CA GLY A 104 -3.45 10.82 6.74
C GLY A 104 -4.82 11.07 7.36
N ILE A 105 -5.74 11.68 6.61
CA ILE A 105 -7.14 11.87 7.06
C ILE A 105 -7.79 10.51 7.37
N ALA A 106 -7.55 9.49 6.56
CA ALA A 106 -8.09 8.16 6.79
C ALA A 106 -7.55 7.50 8.07
N ALA A 107 -6.26 7.64 8.35
CA ALA A 107 -5.64 7.17 9.60
C ALA A 107 -6.28 7.86 10.81
N PHE A 108 -6.44 9.17 10.75
CA PHE A 108 -7.07 9.94 11.82
C PHE A 108 -8.53 9.53 12.07
N CYS A 109 -9.32 9.38 11.01
CA CYS A 109 -10.69 8.90 11.11
C CYS A 109 -10.74 7.48 11.72
N THR A 110 -9.78 6.63 11.37
CA THR A 110 -9.61 5.29 11.98
C THR A 110 -9.34 5.40 13.49
N TYR A 111 -8.47 6.32 13.92
CA TYR A 111 -8.23 6.53 15.35
C TYR A 111 -9.44 7.11 16.09
N ILE A 112 -10.24 7.97 15.46
CA ILE A 112 -11.52 8.44 16.03
C ILE A 112 -12.48 7.26 16.25
N LEU A 113 -12.63 6.40 15.23
CA LEU A 113 -13.49 5.22 15.32
C LEU A 113 -13.01 4.27 16.43
N ALA A 114 -11.70 4.08 16.52
CA ALA A 114 -11.05 3.25 17.54
C ALA A 114 -11.27 3.74 18.98
N LEU A 115 -11.64 5.01 19.20
CA LEU A 115 -12.08 5.48 20.53
C LEU A 115 -13.37 4.80 20.98
N SER A 116 -14.22 4.44 20.03
CA SER A 116 -15.50 3.77 20.32
C SER A 116 -15.30 2.27 20.37
N ASP A 117 -14.82 1.70 19.26
CA ASP A 117 -14.50 0.28 19.15
C ASP A 117 -13.55 0.06 17.97
N THR A 118 -12.46 -0.68 18.20
CA THR A 118 -11.47 -1.01 17.17
C THR A 118 -11.96 -2.06 16.18
N ILE A 119 -12.89 -2.93 16.59
CA ILE A 119 -13.55 -3.88 15.69
C ILE A 119 -14.42 -3.09 14.71
N PHE A 120 -15.30 -2.23 15.22
CA PHE A 120 -16.08 -1.31 14.38
C PHE A 120 -15.19 -0.46 13.45
N SER A 121 -14.10 0.11 13.97
CA SER A 121 -13.14 0.89 13.17
C SER A 121 -12.58 0.12 11.98
N THR A 122 -12.24 -1.16 12.18
CA THR A 122 -11.67 -2.00 11.11
C THR A 122 -12.72 -2.32 10.06
N ILE A 123 -13.97 -2.50 10.47
CA ILE A 123 -15.07 -2.86 9.57
C ILE A 123 -15.58 -1.66 8.77
N ALA A 124 -15.61 -0.49 9.41
CA ALA A 124 -16.12 0.73 8.82
C ALA A 124 -15.36 1.17 7.55
N VAL A 125 -14.11 0.72 7.39
CA VAL A 125 -13.28 1.02 6.22
C VAL A 125 -13.37 -0.04 5.12
N LEU A 126 -13.97 -1.22 5.34
CA LEU A 126 -13.84 -2.38 4.45
C LEU A 126 -14.33 -2.19 3.01
N PHE A 127 -15.03 -1.09 2.70
CA PHE A 127 -15.43 -0.76 1.34
C PHE A 127 -14.33 -0.11 0.48
N TYR A 128 -13.19 0.30 1.07
CA TYR A 128 -12.13 1.00 0.33
C TYR A 128 -11.61 0.22 -0.90
N PRO A 129 -11.51 -1.13 -0.92
CA PRO A 129 -11.07 -1.84 -2.13
C PRO A 129 -12.04 -1.69 -3.31
N VAL A 130 -13.34 -1.51 -3.06
CA VAL A 130 -14.32 -1.24 -4.12
C VAL A 130 -14.03 0.10 -4.77
N LEU A 131 -13.80 1.11 -3.94
CA LEU A 131 -13.47 2.44 -4.41
C LEU A 131 -12.14 2.42 -5.16
N THR A 132 -11.13 1.74 -4.62
CA THR A 132 -9.85 1.56 -5.32
C THR A 132 -10.05 0.89 -6.67
N ALA A 133 -10.80 -0.20 -6.74
CA ALA A 133 -11.06 -0.92 -7.98
C ALA A 133 -11.83 -0.05 -9.00
N ALA A 134 -12.81 0.74 -8.55
CA ALA A 134 -13.54 1.67 -9.40
C ALA A 134 -12.64 2.77 -9.98
N ILE A 135 -11.80 3.39 -9.14
CA ILE A 135 -10.83 4.41 -9.57
C ILE A 135 -9.79 3.78 -10.51
N ALA A 136 -9.25 2.61 -10.16
CA ALA A 136 -8.28 1.87 -10.95
C ALA A 136 -8.79 1.54 -12.35
N ARG A 137 -10.04 1.05 -12.44
CA ARG A 137 -10.72 0.81 -13.72
C ARG A 137 -10.92 2.10 -14.52
N LYS A 138 -11.17 3.24 -13.87
CA LYS A 138 -11.38 4.52 -14.55
C LYS A 138 -10.06 5.19 -15.00
N TRP A 139 -9.05 5.25 -14.14
CA TRP A 139 -7.82 6.01 -14.37
C TRP A 139 -6.84 5.33 -15.31
N TYR A 140 -6.70 4.02 -15.18
CA TYR A 140 -5.69 3.26 -15.92
C TYR A 140 -6.23 1.92 -16.42
N ARG A 141 -7.57 1.77 -16.44
CA ARG A 141 -8.27 0.67 -17.11
C ARG A 141 -7.85 -0.71 -16.62
N GLU A 142 -7.61 -0.84 -15.31
CA GLU A 142 -7.33 -2.16 -14.70
C GLU A 142 -8.46 -3.15 -15.00
N ARG A 143 -8.11 -4.33 -15.51
CA ARG A 143 -9.06 -5.41 -15.79
C ARG A 143 -9.41 -6.12 -14.47
N ILE A 144 -10.66 -5.92 -14.06
CA ILE A 144 -11.25 -6.61 -12.91
C ILE A 144 -12.00 -7.81 -13.46
N SER A 145 -11.54 -9.01 -13.11
CA SER A 145 -12.23 -10.24 -13.45
C SER A 145 -13.52 -10.38 -12.63
N TRP A 146 -14.45 -11.19 -13.12
CA TRP A 146 -15.67 -11.49 -12.39
C TRP A 146 -15.40 -12.15 -11.02
N GLN A 147 -14.40 -13.04 -10.94
CA GLN A 147 -14.02 -13.69 -9.68
C GLN A 147 -13.44 -12.69 -8.67
N CYS A 148 -12.59 -11.75 -9.10
CA CYS A 148 -12.10 -10.68 -8.24
C CYS A 148 -13.26 -9.80 -7.74
N ALA A 149 -14.17 -9.41 -8.64
CA ALA A 149 -15.36 -8.63 -8.27
C ALA A 149 -16.25 -9.39 -7.27
N LEU A 150 -16.48 -10.69 -7.50
CA LEU A 150 -17.25 -11.55 -6.59
C LEU A 150 -16.61 -11.60 -5.19
N GLY A 151 -15.29 -11.79 -5.11
CA GLY A 151 -14.59 -11.80 -3.83
C GLY A 151 -14.72 -10.47 -3.08
N ILE A 152 -14.59 -9.34 -3.77
CA ILE A 152 -14.81 -8.00 -3.18
C ILE A 152 -16.26 -7.87 -2.68
N VAL A 153 -17.25 -8.29 -3.47
CA VAL A 153 -18.67 -8.22 -3.08
C VAL A 153 -18.96 -9.09 -1.85
N VAL A 154 -18.36 -10.28 -1.75
CA VAL A 154 -18.50 -11.15 -0.57
C VAL A 154 -17.92 -10.46 0.67
N ILE A 155 -16.74 -9.85 0.57
CA ILE A 155 -16.13 -9.09 1.68
C ILE A 155 -17.09 -7.97 2.13
N LEU A 156 -17.62 -7.19 1.19
CA LEU A 156 -18.57 -6.10 1.49
C LEU A 156 -19.85 -6.59 2.15
N ALA A 157 -20.48 -7.63 1.60
CA ALA A 157 -21.75 -8.14 2.07
C ALA A 157 -21.63 -8.70 3.49
N CYS A 158 -20.49 -9.33 3.80
CA CYS A 158 -20.23 -9.81 5.15
C CYS A 158 -19.93 -8.65 6.11
N SER A 159 -19.21 -7.63 5.65
CA SER A 159 -18.89 -6.43 6.43
C SER A 159 -20.13 -5.57 6.73
N SER A 160 -21.08 -5.51 5.80
CA SER A 160 -22.30 -4.72 5.94
C SER A 160 -23.22 -5.22 7.07
N LEU A 161 -23.12 -6.51 7.44
CA LEU A 161 -23.85 -7.09 8.58
C LEU A 161 -23.54 -6.38 9.90
N ILE A 162 -22.33 -5.83 10.05
CA ILE A 162 -21.93 -5.09 11.25
C ILE A 162 -22.03 -3.59 11.03
N TYR A 163 -21.75 -3.13 9.80
CA TYR A 163 -21.77 -1.71 9.48
C TYR A 163 -23.18 -1.09 9.48
N LEU A 164 -24.16 -1.75 8.84
CA LEU A 164 -25.51 -1.19 8.67
C LEU A 164 -26.27 -0.99 9.98
N PRO A 165 -26.24 -1.92 10.96
CA PRO A 165 -26.88 -1.68 12.25
C PRO A 165 -26.36 -0.43 12.97
N ASN A 166 -25.04 -0.17 12.89
CA ASN A 166 -24.43 1.02 13.47
C ASN A 166 -24.80 2.30 12.70
N LEU A 167 -24.93 2.23 11.38
CA LEU A 167 -25.33 3.37 10.56
C LEU A 167 -26.77 3.84 10.86
N PHE A 168 -27.67 2.92 11.12
CA PHE A 168 -29.09 3.19 11.37
C PHE A 168 -29.45 3.26 12.86
N ALA A 169 -28.48 3.19 13.77
CA ALA A 169 -28.73 3.34 15.19
C ALA A 169 -29.22 4.77 15.50
N GLU A 170 -30.28 4.90 16.32
CA GLU A 170 -30.95 6.17 16.61
C GLU A 170 -30.12 7.17 17.45
N SER A 171 -28.93 6.78 17.90
CA SER A 171 -28.02 7.67 18.63
C SER A 171 -27.23 8.58 17.68
N GLY A 172 -27.30 9.90 17.87
CA GLY A 172 -26.58 10.89 17.04
C GLY A 172 -25.05 10.71 17.02
N SER A 173 -24.46 10.08 18.04
CA SER A 173 -23.04 9.70 18.06
C SER A 173 -22.69 8.61 17.05
N SER A 174 -23.58 7.66 16.80
CA SER A 174 -23.35 6.54 15.87
C SER A 174 -23.35 6.98 14.41
N LEU A 175 -24.19 7.94 14.05
CA LEU A 175 -24.20 8.55 12.71
C LEU A 175 -22.85 9.22 12.42
N VAL A 176 -22.37 10.05 13.36
CA VAL A 176 -21.09 10.77 13.20
C VAL A 176 -19.92 9.81 13.04
N LEU A 177 -19.86 8.75 13.86
CA LEU A 177 -18.83 7.71 13.73
C LEU A 177 -18.91 7.02 12.36
N SER A 178 -20.10 6.67 11.89
CA SER A 178 -20.28 6.06 10.57
C SER A 178 -19.78 6.97 9.43
N LEU A 179 -19.99 8.28 9.53
CA LEU A 179 -19.45 9.25 8.56
C LEU A 179 -17.91 9.28 8.57
N PHE A 180 -17.27 9.21 9.74
CA PHE A 180 -15.81 9.07 9.82
C PHE A 180 -15.33 7.76 9.17
N GLY A 181 -16.09 6.67 9.31
CA GLY A 181 -15.88 5.42 8.59
C GLY A 181 -15.85 5.59 7.07
N LEU A 182 -16.84 6.30 6.53
CA LEU A 182 -16.89 6.61 5.09
C LEU A 182 -15.71 7.46 4.64
N VAL A 183 -15.35 8.51 5.40
CA VAL A 183 -14.19 9.34 5.06
C VAL A 183 -12.90 8.52 5.08
N ALA A 184 -12.74 7.64 6.07
CA ALA A 184 -11.60 6.74 6.16
C ALA A 184 -11.52 5.79 4.95
N GLY A 185 -12.62 5.13 4.60
CA GLY A 185 -12.66 4.24 3.45
C GLY A 185 -12.41 4.97 2.12
N ILE A 186 -12.88 6.22 1.99
CA ILE A 186 -12.57 7.06 0.82
C ILE A 186 -11.08 7.36 0.74
N GLY A 187 -10.48 7.82 1.85
CA GLY A 187 -9.07 8.19 1.88
C GLY A 187 -8.16 7.00 1.55
N TRP A 188 -8.36 5.84 2.18
CA TRP A 188 -7.61 4.61 1.85
C TRP A 188 -7.83 4.18 0.39
N GLY A 189 -9.07 4.29 -0.09
CA GLY A 189 -9.44 3.85 -1.44
C GLY A 189 -8.77 4.67 -2.54
N VAL A 190 -8.77 6.00 -2.38
CA VAL A 190 -8.10 6.96 -3.26
C VAL A 190 -6.59 6.79 -3.21
N GLU A 191 -6.03 6.65 -2.01
CA GLU A 191 -4.59 6.48 -1.83
C GLU A 191 -4.08 5.23 -2.57
N ALA A 192 -4.71 4.08 -2.36
CA ALA A 192 -4.32 2.83 -3.02
C ALA A 192 -4.36 2.95 -4.56
N ALA A 193 -5.35 3.69 -5.09
CA ALA A 193 -5.46 3.91 -6.53
C ALA A 193 -4.33 4.81 -7.06
N ILE A 194 -3.95 5.86 -6.30
CA ILE A 194 -2.80 6.71 -6.61
C ILE A 194 -1.51 5.89 -6.60
N VAL A 195 -1.28 5.10 -5.55
CA VAL A 195 -0.10 4.22 -5.40
C VAL A 195 0.04 3.32 -6.62
N GLY A 196 -1.05 2.67 -7.04
CA GLY A 196 -1.07 1.85 -8.24
C GLY A 196 -0.65 2.60 -9.51
N ARG A 197 -0.86 3.92 -9.59
CA ARG A 197 -0.45 4.73 -10.76
C ARG A 197 0.98 5.26 -10.65
N VAL A 198 1.38 5.78 -9.49
CA VAL A 198 2.71 6.40 -9.31
C VAL A 198 3.84 5.38 -9.30
N CYS A 199 3.58 4.16 -8.81
CA CYS A 199 4.57 3.09 -8.77
C CYS A 199 4.92 2.51 -10.14
N GLU A 200 4.16 2.85 -11.20
CA GLU A 200 4.55 2.54 -12.59
C GLU A 200 5.81 3.31 -13.02
N THR A 201 5.98 4.51 -12.47
CA THR A 201 7.03 5.45 -12.87
C THR A 201 8.12 5.63 -11.82
N ALA A 202 7.86 5.26 -10.56
CA ALA A 202 8.81 5.39 -9.46
C ALA A 202 8.84 4.13 -8.58
N ASP A 203 9.95 3.94 -7.85
CA ASP A 203 10.13 2.83 -6.91
C ASP A 203 9.08 2.84 -5.78
N SER A 204 8.57 1.66 -5.41
CA SER A 204 7.47 1.53 -4.45
C SER A 204 7.86 1.96 -3.02
N ASP A 205 9.06 1.60 -2.57
CA ASP A 205 9.59 1.99 -1.25
C ASP A 205 9.84 3.52 -1.19
N VAL A 206 10.30 4.09 -2.31
CA VAL A 206 10.52 5.54 -2.43
C VAL A 206 9.21 6.32 -2.39
N CYS A 207 8.22 5.90 -3.17
CA CYS A 207 6.88 6.50 -3.16
C CYS A 207 6.27 6.48 -1.76
N LEU A 208 6.40 5.35 -1.06
CA LEU A 208 5.93 5.20 0.31
C LEU A 208 6.58 6.20 1.27
N SER A 209 7.91 6.31 1.21
CA SER A 209 8.65 7.19 2.11
C SER A 209 8.30 8.66 1.88
N ILE A 210 8.20 9.08 0.62
CA ILE A 210 7.78 10.45 0.28
C ILE A 210 6.36 10.73 0.78
N ARG A 211 5.41 9.79 0.56
CA ARG A 211 4.04 9.91 1.07
C ARG A 211 4.02 10.13 2.59
N PHE A 212 4.78 9.34 3.34
CA PHE A 212 4.86 9.50 4.80
C PHE A 212 5.56 10.79 5.23
N CYS A 213 6.55 11.30 4.49
CA CYS A 213 7.13 12.61 4.77
C CYS A 213 6.07 13.72 4.70
N PHE A 214 5.23 13.73 3.66
CA PHE A 214 4.17 14.74 3.52
C PHE A 214 3.05 14.58 4.54
N GLU A 215 2.71 13.35 4.92
CA GLU A 215 1.75 13.09 6.00
C GLU A 215 2.28 13.57 7.36
N SER A 216 3.55 13.31 7.65
CA SER A 216 4.21 13.84 8.85
C SER A 216 4.22 15.37 8.87
N ILE A 217 4.51 16.01 7.73
CA ILE A 217 4.43 17.47 7.61
C ILE A 217 3.00 17.95 7.87
N LEU A 218 1.99 17.32 7.28
CA LEU A 218 0.57 17.64 7.50
C LEU A 218 0.23 17.61 8.99
N TRP A 219 0.61 16.54 9.69
CA TRP A 219 0.32 16.39 11.12
C TRP A 219 1.06 17.39 12.00
N VAL A 220 2.33 17.69 11.68
CA VAL A 220 3.08 18.74 12.38
C VAL A 220 2.42 20.11 12.19
N LEU A 221 1.92 20.43 10.99
CA LEU A 221 1.20 21.68 10.73
C LEU A 221 -0.13 21.74 11.49
N ILE A 222 -0.87 20.64 11.57
CA ILE A 222 -2.11 20.56 12.37
C ILE A 222 -1.79 20.77 13.85
N CYS A 223 -0.78 20.08 14.38
CA CYS A 223 -0.33 20.26 15.77
C CYS A 223 0.09 21.70 16.05
N LEU A 224 0.81 22.35 15.13
CA LEU A 224 1.20 23.74 15.25
C LEU A 224 -0.02 24.67 15.29
N ALA A 225 -0.98 24.48 14.38
CA ALA A 225 -2.21 25.28 14.36
C ALA A 225 -3.00 25.14 15.67
N LEU A 226 -3.13 23.92 16.19
CA LEU A 226 -3.82 23.65 17.46
C LEU A 226 -3.07 24.21 18.67
N ALA A 227 -1.74 24.21 18.66
CA ALA A 227 -0.95 24.85 19.72
C ALA A 227 -1.19 26.37 19.77
N LEU A 228 -1.34 27.02 18.60
CA LEU A 228 -1.64 28.45 18.50
C LEU A 228 -3.04 28.82 18.98
N THR A 229 -4.00 27.89 18.96
CA THR A 229 -5.37 28.12 19.48
C THR A 229 -5.51 27.83 20.97
N GLY A 230 -4.42 27.55 21.68
CA GLY A 230 -4.45 27.23 23.12
C GLY A 230 -5.02 25.85 23.45
N SER A 231 -5.02 24.91 22.49
CA SER A 231 -5.46 23.54 22.76
C SER A 231 -4.54 22.84 23.77
N PRO A 232 -5.03 21.87 24.56
CA PRO A 232 -4.24 21.14 25.56
C PRO A 232 -3.33 20.07 24.93
N LEU A 233 -2.78 20.35 23.74
CA LEU A 233 -2.02 19.38 22.95
C LEU A 233 -0.74 18.93 23.67
N SER A 234 0.00 19.86 24.28
CA SER A 234 1.22 19.54 25.04
C SER A 234 0.93 18.58 26.20
N THR A 235 -0.13 18.85 26.97
CA THR A 235 -0.60 17.99 28.05
C THR A 235 -1.03 16.61 27.52
N ALA A 236 -1.70 16.55 26.37
CA ALA A 236 -2.09 15.29 25.76
C ALA A 236 -0.88 14.42 25.37
N PHE A 237 0.14 15.02 24.74
CA PHE A 237 1.41 14.33 24.45
C PHE A 237 2.09 13.86 25.74
N GLU A 238 2.22 14.74 26.73
CA GLU A 238 2.87 14.40 28.00
C GLU A 238 2.22 13.18 28.67
N GLN A 239 0.90 13.20 28.79
CA GLN A 239 0.16 12.09 29.40
C GLN A 239 0.28 10.78 28.60
N CYS A 240 0.28 10.85 27.26
CA CYS A 240 0.47 9.67 26.40
C CYS A 240 1.87 9.06 26.51
N PHE A 241 2.91 9.87 26.77
CA PHE A 241 4.30 9.40 26.79
C PHE A 241 4.87 9.14 28.19
N GLN A 242 4.16 9.53 29.26
CA GLN A 242 4.55 9.21 30.65
C GLN A 242 3.94 7.90 31.18
N GLY A 243 2.88 7.39 30.56
CA GLY A 243 2.18 6.19 31.01
C GLY A 243 2.86 4.87 30.60
N GLN A 244 2.44 3.76 31.22
CA GLN A 244 2.94 2.41 30.85
C GLN A 244 2.62 2.03 29.40
N ALA A 245 1.53 2.57 28.84
CA ALA A 245 1.13 2.36 27.45
C ALA A 245 1.98 3.15 26.43
N ALA A 246 2.87 4.05 26.87
CA ALA A 246 3.73 4.85 25.98
C ALA A 246 4.56 3.98 25.02
N TRP A 247 5.04 2.82 25.50
CA TRP A 247 5.83 1.87 24.69
C TRP A 247 5.02 1.20 23.57
N MET A 248 3.68 1.22 23.64
CA MET A 248 2.82 0.65 22.61
C MET A 248 2.74 1.56 21.39
N ILE A 249 2.90 2.88 21.53
CA ILE A 249 2.89 3.85 20.42
C ILE A 249 3.98 3.58 19.38
N PRO A 250 5.28 3.46 19.74
CA PRO A 250 6.30 3.06 18.77
C PRO A 250 6.08 1.63 18.26
N GLY A 251 5.50 0.73 19.07
CA GLY A 251 5.10 -0.60 18.62
C GLY A 251 4.07 -0.56 17.49
N ILE A 252 3.03 0.27 17.61
CA ILE A 252 2.05 0.53 16.55
C ILE A 252 2.77 1.01 15.29
N ALA A 253 3.67 1.99 15.42
CA ALA A 253 4.41 2.54 14.29
C ALA A 253 5.29 1.50 13.57
N VAL A 254 5.95 0.58 14.30
CA VAL A 254 6.72 -0.51 13.68
C VAL A 254 5.81 -1.43 12.86
N PHE A 255 4.68 -1.85 13.42
CA PHE A 255 3.72 -2.67 12.68
C PHE A 255 3.14 -1.93 11.48
N LEU A 256 2.85 -0.63 11.60
CA LEU A 256 2.39 0.21 10.50
C LEU A 256 3.47 0.34 9.41
N ALA A 257 4.74 0.54 9.76
CA ALA A 257 5.82 0.63 8.78
C ALA A 257 5.91 -0.65 7.94
N VAL A 258 5.93 -1.82 8.60
CA VAL A 258 5.94 -3.12 7.91
C VAL A 258 4.66 -3.31 7.10
N ASN A 259 3.50 -2.95 7.65
CA ASN A 259 2.21 -3.00 6.97
C ASN A 259 2.24 -2.24 5.64
N TYR A 260 2.61 -0.96 5.64
CA TYR A 260 2.57 -0.12 4.45
C TYR A 260 3.56 -0.54 3.36
N MET A 261 4.75 -0.98 3.75
CA MET A 261 5.72 -1.53 2.79
C MET A 261 5.13 -2.71 2.02
N ASN A 262 4.48 -3.62 2.74
CA ASN A 262 3.86 -4.79 2.15
C ASN A 262 2.58 -4.42 1.37
N TRP A 263 1.82 -3.43 1.83
CA TRP A 263 0.64 -2.94 1.15
C TRP A 263 0.96 -2.35 -0.23
N TYR A 264 1.96 -1.47 -0.32
CA TYR A 264 2.43 -0.87 -1.58
C TYR A 264 2.95 -1.94 -2.54
N ARG A 265 3.77 -2.87 -2.04
CA ARG A 265 4.27 -3.99 -2.84
C ARG A 265 3.13 -4.88 -3.34
N SER A 266 2.13 -5.18 -2.50
CA SER A 266 0.99 -5.98 -2.96
C SER A 266 0.26 -5.32 -4.14
N ILE A 267 0.06 -4.00 -4.11
CA ILE A 267 -0.57 -3.25 -5.21
C ILE A 267 0.25 -3.36 -6.50
N VAL A 268 1.58 -3.28 -6.40
CA VAL A 268 2.49 -3.43 -7.55
C VAL A 268 2.44 -4.85 -8.14
N PHE A 269 2.35 -5.87 -7.30
CA PHE A 269 2.47 -7.27 -7.74
C PHE A 269 1.15 -7.90 -8.21
N ILE A 270 0.03 -7.60 -7.56
CA ILE A 270 -1.29 -8.21 -7.85
C ILE A 270 -2.37 -7.20 -8.27
N GLY A 271 -2.04 -5.91 -8.32
CA GLY A 271 -2.92 -4.84 -8.79
C GLY A 271 -3.64 -4.11 -7.65
N ALA A 272 -4.18 -2.93 -7.97
CA ALA A 272 -4.85 -2.07 -7.01
C ALA A 272 -6.23 -2.59 -6.61
N SER A 273 -6.85 -3.44 -7.44
CA SER A 273 -8.09 -4.12 -7.06
C SER A 273 -7.87 -5.24 -6.03
N ARG A 274 -6.78 -6.03 -6.16
CA ARG A 274 -6.55 -7.24 -5.36
C ARG A 274 -5.76 -6.98 -4.09
N GLY A 275 -4.67 -6.20 -4.15
CA GLY A 275 -3.80 -5.96 -2.98
C GLY A 275 -4.57 -5.44 -1.77
N PRO A 276 -5.27 -4.30 -1.91
CA PRO A 276 -6.26 -3.78 -0.96
C PRO A 276 -7.27 -4.81 -0.46
N ALA A 277 -7.93 -5.51 -1.38
CA ALA A 277 -8.98 -6.47 -1.02
C ALA A 277 -8.46 -7.66 -0.20
N VAL A 278 -7.25 -8.14 -0.48
CA VAL A 278 -6.61 -9.22 0.30
C VAL A 278 -6.13 -8.71 1.66
N SER A 279 -5.64 -7.47 1.71
CA SER A 279 -5.17 -6.83 2.94
C SER A 279 -6.29 -6.59 3.96
N ASN A 280 -7.56 -6.56 3.53
CA ASN A 280 -8.74 -6.52 4.40
C ASN A 280 -8.89 -7.75 5.32
N LEU A 281 -8.09 -8.80 5.12
CA LEU A 281 -8.00 -9.90 6.08
C LEU A 281 -7.60 -9.43 7.49
N SER A 282 -7.07 -8.20 7.62
CA SER A 282 -6.84 -7.55 8.91
C SER A 282 -8.03 -7.60 9.87
N GLY A 283 -9.27 -7.51 9.38
CA GLY A 283 -10.47 -7.65 10.21
C GLY A 283 -10.61 -9.05 10.82
N PHE A 284 -10.38 -10.09 10.03
CA PHE A 284 -10.38 -11.48 10.53
C PHE A 284 -9.22 -11.72 11.51
N ILE A 285 -8.03 -11.24 11.18
CA ILE A 285 -6.87 -11.36 12.07
C ILE A 285 -7.13 -10.63 13.38
N LEU A 286 -7.67 -9.40 13.35
CA LEU A 286 -8.03 -8.65 14.55
C LEU A 286 -9.02 -9.42 15.42
N LEU A 287 -10.03 -10.06 14.82
CA LEU A 287 -11.00 -10.87 15.56
C LEU A 287 -10.29 -12.00 16.33
N VAL A 288 -9.48 -12.80 15.63
CA VAL A 288 -8.75 -13.93 16.22
C VAL A 288 -7.82 -13.45 17.33
N LEU A 289 -7.05 -12.39 17.07
CA LEU A 289 -6.15 -11.82 18.07
C LEU A 289 -6.92 -11.25 19.27
N SER A 290 -8.09 -10.67 19.06
CA SER A 290 -8.92 -10.14 20.15
C SER A 290 -9.45 -11.25 21.05
N MET A 291 -9.83 -12.40 20.48
CA MET A 291 -10.20 -13.59 21.27
C MET A 291 -9.02 -14.07 22.12
N VAL A 292 -7.79 -14.05 21.59
CA VAL A 292 -6.60 -14.55 22.28
C VAL A 292 -6.10 -13.57 23.34
N PHE A 293 -5.94 -12.29 23.01
CA PHE A 293 -5.32 -11.30 23.91
C PHE A 293 -6.29 -10.73 24.93
N TYR A 294 -7.56 -10.56 24.57
CA TYR A 294 -8.56 -9.96 25.46
C TYR A 294 -9.55 -10.99 26.03
N MET A 295 -9.40 -12.28 25.70
CA MET A 295 -10.33 -13.34 26.08
C MET A 295 -11.79 -12.97 25.75
N ASN A 296 -11.97 -12.19 24.68
CA ASN A 296 -13.27 -11.68 24.28
C ASN A 296 -14.04 -12.76 23.53
N ASN A 297 -15.32 -12.93 23.85
CA ASN A 297 -16.23 -13.81 23.13
C ASN A 297 -17.09 -12.94 22.19
N PRO A 298 -16.68 -12.77 20.92
CA PRO A 298 -17.42 -11.94 19.97
C PRO A 298 -18.77 -12.59 19.66
N ASP A 299 -19.72 -11.74 19.26
CA ASP A 299 -21.01 -12.22 18.80
C ASP A 299 -20.91 -13.02 17.49
N TRP A 300 -21.92 -13.84 17.22
CA TRP A 300 -21.96 -14.67 16.02
C TRP A 300 -21.91 -13.83 14.74
N PHE A 301 -22.51 -12.63 14.75
CA PHE A 301 -22.46 -11.72 13.60
C PHE A 301 -21.04 -11.27 13.26
N THR A 302 -20.22 -10.96 14.27
CA THR A 302 -18.81 -10.62 14.11
C THR A 302 -18.01 -11.79 13.56
N VAL A 303 -18.26 -13.00 14.07
CA VAL A 303 -17.61 -14.22 13.57
C VAL A 303 -17.97 -14.49 12.11
N PHE A 304 -19.25 -14.36 11.74
CA PHE A 304 -19.70 -14.55 10.36
C PHE A 304 -19.10 -13.51 9.41
N SER A 305 -19.10 -12.23 9.81
CA SER A 305 -18.54 -11.15 9.01
C SER A 305 -17.05 -11.35 8.73
N ALA A 306 -16.28 -11.62 9.78
CA ALA A 306 -14.84 -11.88 9.69
C ALA A 306 -14.54 -13.11 8.84
N SER A 307 -15.28 -14.20 9.04
CA SER A 307 -15.12 -15.43 8.23
C SER A 307 -15.46 -15.20 6.76
N GLY A 308 -16.47 -14.37 6.48
CA GLY A 308 -16.82 -13.93 5.14
C GLY A 308 -15.69 -13.18 4.44
N SER A 309 -14.94 -12.35 5.17
CA SER A 309 -13.75 -11.69 4.62
C SER A 309 -12.69 -12.68 4.15
N LEU A 310 -12.43 -13.74 4.93
CA LEU A 310 -11.51 -14.82 4.56
C LEU A 310 -11.97 -15.56 3.30
N ILE A 311 -13.27 -15.87 3.19
CA ILE A 311 -13.85 -16.51 1.99
C ILE A 311 -13.62 -15.63 0.75
N GLY A 312 -13.89 -14.33 0.85
CA GLY A 312 -13.65 -13.40 -0.25
C GLY A 312 -12.19 -13.33 -0.68
N VAL A 313 -11.25 -13.34 0.28
CA VAL A 313 -9.80 -13.40 -0.01
C VAL A 313 -9.43 -14.69 -0.77
N VAL A 314 -9.98 -15.83 -0.37
CA VAL A 314 -9.75 -17.11 -1.07
C VAL A 314 -10.27 -17.05 -2.50
N ILE A 315 -11.43 -16.46 -2.74
CA ILE A 315 -11.98 -16.27 -4.11
C ILE A 315 -11.02 -15.42 -4.96
N ILE A 316 -10.49 -14.32 -4.42
CA ILE A 316 -9.54 -13.44 -5.12
C ILE A 316 -8.20 -14.17 -5.37
N TYR A 317 -7.77 -15.04 -4.47
CA TYR A 317 -6.58 -15.88 -4.67
C TYR A 317 -6.77 -16.85 -5.83
N MET A 318 -7.90 -17.55 -5.87
CA MET A 318 -8.22 -18.48 -6.95
C MET A 318 -8.28 -17.76 -8.30
N ASP A 319 -8.77 -16.52 -8.33
CA ASP A 319 -8.72 -15.68 -9.54
C ASP A 319 -7.29 -15.42 -10.05
N CYS A 320 -6.37 -15.02 -9.16
CA CYS A 320 -4.98 -14.77 -9.57
C CYS A 320 -4.30 -16.05 -10.03
N ALA A 321 -4.55 -17.17 -9.36
CA ALA A 321 -3.96 -18.46 -9.68
C ALA A 321 -4.48 -19.04 -11.01
N ASN A 322 -5.77 -18.84 -11.32
CA ASN A 322 -6.43 -19.36 -12.52
C ASN A 322 -6.31 -18.43 -13.73
N SER A 323 -5.87 -17.19 -13.55
CA SER A 323 -5.64 -16.26 -14.66
C SER A 323 -4.41 -16.73 -15.47
N ASP A 324 -4.64 -17.32 -16.66
CA ASP A 324 -3.68 -17.99 -17.56
C ASP A 324 -2.55 -17.10 -18.15
N GLY A 325 -1.80 -16.40 -17.30
CA GLY A 325 -0.63 -15.63 -17.73
C GLY A 325 -0.97 -14.35 -18.49
N LEU A 326 -2.23 -13.89 -18.45
CA LEU A 326 -2.48 -12.49 -18.77
C LEU A 326 -1.68 -11.66 -17.77
N PRO A 327 -0.77 -10.78 -18.23
CA PRO A 327 -0.32 -9.69 -17.39
C PRO A 327 -1.58 -9.02 -16.83
N LEU A 328 -1.49 -8.39 -15.68
CA LEU A 328 -2.54 -7.53 -15.13
C LEU A 328 -2.71 -6.32 -16.08
N LEU A 329 -3.09 -6.58 -17.33
CA LEU A 329 -3.19 -5.65 -18.42
C LEU A 329 -4.33 -4.72 -18.03
N ARG A 330 -3.94 -3.65 -17.33
CA ARG A 330 -4.44 -2.32 -17.62
C ARG A 330 -4.66 -2.27 -19.13
N GLN A 331 -5.90 -2.04 -19.54
CA GLN A 331 -6.29 -2.07 -20.94
C GLN A 331 -5.28 -1.23 -21.73
N LYS A 332 -4.59 -1.88 -22.67
CA LYS A 332 -3.73 -1.27 -23.69
C LYS A 332 -4.41 0.02 -24.17
N GLY A 333 -3.78 1.16 -23.92
CA GLY A 333 -4.41 2.47 -24.13
C GLY A 333 -4.17 3.50 -23.01
N GLY A 334 -3.52 3.11 -21.91
CA GLY A 334 -2.80 4.08 -21.10
C GLY A 334 -1.52 4.48 -21.82
N ARG A 335 -1.60 5.32 -22.87
CA ARG A 335 -0.46 6.13 -23.31
C ARG A 335 0.20 6.61 -22.01
N ALA A 336 1.51 6.45 -21.86
CA ALA A 336 2.25 7.22 -20.86
C ALA A 336 1.91 8.68 -21.16
N ALA A 337 0.86 9.19 -20.50
CA ALA A 337 0.15 10.36 -20.96
C ALA A 337 1.11 11.53 -20.82
N GLY A 338 1.64 11.96 -21.95
CA GLY A 338 2.58 13.06 -22.07
C GLY A 338 3.80 12.90 -21.18
N CYS A 339 4.89 12.41 -21.75
CA CYS A 339 6.19 13.01 -21.46
C CYS A 339 6.19 14.46 -21.99
N GLY A 340 5.28 15.31 -21.49
CA GLY A 340 5.35 16.75 -21.66
C GLY A 340 6.62 17.20 -20.95
N ARG A 341 7.41 18.04 -21.61
CA ARG A 341 8.71 18.56 -21.15
C ARG A 341 8.75 18.71 -19.62
N GLU A 342 9.30 17.70 -18.95
CA GLU A 342 9.47 17.72 -17.49
C GLU A 342 10.67 18.62 -17.18
N LEU A 343 10.44 19.67 -16.40
CA LEU A 343 11.49 20.51 -15.78
C LEU A 343 12.18 19.77 -14.61
N SER A 344 12.57 18.51 -14.81
CA SER A 344 13.40 17.78 -13.84
C SER A 344 14.82 17.62 -14.37
N ALA A 345 15.82 17.88 -13.53
CA ALA A 345 17.22 17.69 -13.88
C ALA A 345 17.58 16.22 -14.16
N LYS A 346 16.80 15.24 -13.66
CA LYS A 346 16.85 13.81 -14.03
C LYS A 346 15.50 13.12 -13.71
N PRO A 347 14.83 12.41 -14.64
CA PRO A 347 13.56 11.70 -14.38
C PRO A 347 13.80 10.38 -13.60
N PRO A 348 12.83 9.85 -12.82
CA PRO A 348 12.89 8.56 -12.09
C PRO A 348 13.43 7.34 -12.85
N ALA A 349 13.95 6.32 -12.13
CA ALA A 349 14.72 5.21 -12.73
C ALA A 349 13.86 4.42 -13.71
N LYS A 350 12.67 4.04 -13.26
CA LYS A 350 11.71 3.29 -14.06
C LYS A 350 11.31 4.06 -15.32
N MET A 351 11.17 5.38 -15.25
CA MET A 351 10.90 6.21 -16.43
C MET A 351 12.05 6.18 -17.44
N VAL A 352 13.31 6.19 -16.95
CA VAL A 352 14.49 6.06 -17.82
C VAL A 352 14.52 4.70 -18.51
N ILE A 353 14.26 3.61 -17.78
CA ILE A 353 14.20 2.24 -18.33
C ILE A 353 13.11 2.14 -19.41
N LEU A 354 11.91 2.66 -19.15
CA LEU A 354 10.82 2.62 -20.11
C LEU A 354 11.14 3.39 -21.40
N LYS A 355 11.75 4.58 -21.29
CA LYS A 355 12.21 5.36 -22.46
C LYS A 355 13.28 4.64 -23.26
N TYR A 356 14.18 3.92 -22.58
CA TYR A 356 15.26 3.19 -23.26
C TYR A 356 14.75 1.93 -23.98
N LEU A 357 13.76 1.24 -23.41
CA LEU A 357 13.07 0.13 -24.09
C LEU A 357 12.23 0.61 -25.29
N GLU A 358 11.71 1.84 -25.25
CA GLU A 358 11.01 2.47 -26.37
C GLU A 358 11.93 2.68 -27.57
N SER A 359 13.18 3.11 -27.34
CA SER A 359 14.15 3.33 -28.42
C SER A 359 14.75 2.03 -28.98
N SER A 360 14.94 1.00 -28.15
CA SER A 360 15.83 -0.13 -28.48
C SER A 360 15.10 -1.44 -28.83
N ARG A 361 13.76 -1.47 -28.79
CA ARG A 361 12.85 -2.61 -29.09
C ARG A 361 13.03 -3.90 -28.26
N MET A 362 14.25 -4.33 -27.92
CA MET A 362 14.54 -5.50 -27.07
C MET A 362 15.87 -5.28 -26.35
N LEU A 363 15.87 -5.44 -25.03
CA LEU A 363 17.07 -5.25 -24.22
C LEU A 363 17.18 -6.34 -23.17
N TRP A 364 18.40 -6.81 -22.93
CA TRP A 364 18.69 -7.68 -21.80
C TRP A 364 18.74 -6.91 -20.48
N ASP A 365 18.48 -7.61 -19.38
CA ASP A 365 18.58 -7.03 -18.04
C ASP A 365 19.97 -6.45 -17.73
N TYR A 366 21.04 -7.05 -18.24
CA TYR A 366 22.39 -6.50 -18.14
C TYR A 366 22.57 -5.25 -19.01
N GLU A 367 22.03 -5.18 -20.22
CA GLU A 367 22.11 -3.98 -21.08
C GLU A 367 21.35 -2.79 -20.46
N ILE A 368 20.21 -3.07 -19.82
CA ILE A 368 19.47 -2.04 -19.07
C ILE A 368 20.31 -1.59 -17.86
N ALA A 369 20.98 -2.52 -17.18
CA ALA A 369 21.84 -2.20 -16.04
C ALA A 369 23.05 -1.36 -16.48
N ASP A 370 23.72 -1.74 -17.57
CA ASP A 370 24.86 -1.03 -18.16
C ASP A 370 24.45 0.39 -18.59
N TYR A 371 23.29 0.54 -19.24
CA TYR A 371 22.77 1.85 -19.63
C TYR A 371 22.48 2.75 -18.42
N ILE A 372 21.89 2.21 -17.36
CA ILE A 372 21.62 2.96 -16.14
C ILE A 372 22.93 3.31 -15.40
N GLU A 373 23.90 2.40 -15.41
CA GLU A 373 25.24 2.60 -14.85
C GLU A 373 25.97 3.76 -15.58
N ASP A 374 25.96 3.75 -16.92
CA ASP A 374 26.52 4.81 -17.78
C ASP A 374 25.78 6.14 -17.62
N TYR A 375 24.45 6.11 -17.55
CA TYR A 375 23.61 7.29 -17.36
C TYR A 375 23.93 8.01 -16.05
N GLU A 376 24.31 7.27 -15.01
CA GLU A 376 24.50 7.80 -13.68
C GLU A 376 25.96 8.08 -13.28
N LYS A 377 26.93 7.65 -14.10
CA LYS A 377 28.37 7.95 -14.02
C LYS A 377 28.97 7.81 -12.62
N ASN A 378 28.81 6.65 -11.96
CA ASN A 378 29.53 6.18 -10.75
C ASN A 378 28.77 5.02 -10.08
N TYR A 379 28.78 3.80 -10.63
CA TYR A 379 28.00 2.70 -10.03
C TYR A 379 28.79 1.46 -9.62
N THR A 380 28.27 0.80 -8.59
CA THR A 380 28.78 -0.43 -7.96
C THR A 380 27.84 -1.60 -8.26
N THR A 381 28.31 -2.83 -8.14
CA THR A 381 27.59 -4.09 -8.39
C THR A 381 26.21 -4.18 -7.71
N GLU A 382 26.04 -3.55 -6.55
CA GLU A 382 24.77 -3.55 -5.80
C GLU A 382 23.62 -2.83 -6.54
N TYR A 383 23.92 -1.90 -7.45
CA TYR A 383 22.88 -1.19 -8.20
C TYR A 383 22.31 -2.02 -9.35
N ARG A 384 23.06 -3.01 -9.82
CA ARG A 384 22.54 -4.01 -10.76
C ARG A 384 21.40 -4.81 -10.15
N GLU A 385 21.40 -5.03 -8.83
CA GLU A 385 20.28 -5.69 -8.14
C GLU A 385 19.03 -4.80 -8.06
N LEU A 386 19.21 -3.49 -7.90
CA LEU A 386 18.11 -2.51 -7.94
C LEU A 386 17.44 -2.45 -9.32
N VAL A 387 18.21 -2.52 -10.41
CA VAL A 387 17.67 -2.62 -11.76
C VAL A 387 16.81 -3.89 -11.94
N ARG A 388 17.23 -5.00 -11.32
CA ARG A 388 16.41 -6.24 -11.32
C ARG A 388 15.13 -6.08 -10.51
N GLU A 389 15.18 -5.42 -9.35
CA GLU A 389 13.98 -5.10 -8.58
C GLU A 389 13.00 -4.27 -9.41
N TRP A 390 13.48 -3.20 -10.06
CA TRP A 390 12.64 -2.35 -10.90
C TRP A 390 12.07 -3.07 -12.11
N THR A 391 12.85 -3.89 -12.80
CA THR A 391 12.35 -4.68 -13.94
C THR A 391 11.32 -5.73 -13.51
N VAL A 392 11.48 -6.34 -12.33
CA VAL A 392 10.47 -7.23 -11.74
C VAL A 392 9.18 -6.47 -11.45
N GLU A 393 9.25 -5.27 -10.85
CA GLU A 393 8.07 -4.44 -10.58
C GLU A 393 7.40 -3.97 -11.89
N LEU A 394 8.17 -3.47 -12.87
CA LEU A 394 7.67 -3.03 -14.18
C LEU A 394 6.94 -4.16 -14.91
N ARG A 395 7.50 -5.37 -14.85
CA ARG A 395 6.88 -6.56 -15.40
C ARG A 395 5.61 -6.93 -14.63
N ALA A 396 5.66 -6.86 -13.30
CA ALA A 396 4.52 -7.20 -12.46
C ALA A 396 3.30 -6.32 -12.78
N MET A 397 3.54 -5.02 -13.03
CA MET A 397 2.55 -4.05 -13.49
C MET A 397 2.14 -4.20 -14.96
N GLY A 398 2.76 -5.12 -15.71
CA GLY A 398 2.41 -5.40 -17.12
C GLY A 398 2.95 -4.38 -18.12
N LEU A 399 3.96 -3.59 -17.75
CA LEU A 399 4.56 -2.57 -18.63
C LEU A 399 5.62 -3.16 -19.58
N ILE A 400 6.26 -4.25 -19.15
CA ILE A 400 7.28 -4.96 -19.92
C ILE A 400 7.00 -6.47 -19.92
N GLU A 401 7.43 -7.14 -20.99
CA GLU A 401 7.27 -8.58 -21.20
C GLU A 401 8.64 -9.25 -21.36
N ILE A 402 8.77 -10.50 -20.90
CA ILE A 402 9.97 -11.31 -21.11
C ILE A 402 9.81 -12.06 -22.44
N ILE A 403 10.80 -11.94 -23.31
CA ILE A 403 10.85 -12.63 -24.59
C ILE A 403 11.69 -13.90 -24.49
N GLN A 404 12.86 -13.76 -23.87
CA GLN A 404 13.85 -14.83 -23.79
C GLN A 404 14.48 -14.87 -22.40
N GLU A 405 14.82 -16.08 -21.97
CA GLU A 405 15.59 -16.32 -20.75
C GLU A 405 16.86 -17.09 -21.10
N THR A 406 17.96 -16.72 -20.45
CA THR A 406 19.19 -17.50 -20.45
C THR A 406 19.76 -17.57 -19.03
N VAL A 407 20.81 -18.37 -18.85
CA VAL A 407 21.53 -18.49 -17.56
C VAL A 407 22.86 -17.79 -17.69
N ASP A 408 23.13 -16.89 -16.76
CA ASP A 408 24.37 -16.15 -16.66
C ASP A 408 25.54 -17.13 -16.41
N ASN A 409 26.55 -17.03 -17.25
CA ASN A 409 27.83 -17.72 -17.11
C ASN A 409 28.71 -17.12 -15.99
N GLY A 410 28.33 -15.95 -15.46
CA GLY A 410 29.03 -15.20 -14.43
C GLY A 410 29.68 -13.91 -14.95
N GLU A 411 29.48 -13.56 -16.22
CA GLU A 411 30.05 -12.35 -16.83
C GLU A 411 29.29 -11.08 -16.45
N HIS A 412 27.98 -11.15 -16.21
CA HIS A 412 27.15 -9.94 -16.06
C HIS A 412 26.65 -9.67 -14.64
N PHE A 413 26.25 -10.71 -13.91
CA PHE A 413 25.78 -10.60 -12.53
C PHE A 413 26.46 -11.64 -11.63
N GLN A 414 26.13 -12.92 -11.79
CA GLN A 414 26.67 -14.03 -11.01
C GLN A 414 26.33 -15.35 -11.69
N ARG A 415 27.28 -16.28 -11.71
CA ARG A 415 27.12 -17.58 -12.35
C ARG A 415 25.86 -18.31 -11.83
N GLY A 416 25.01 -18.75 -12.76
CA GLY A 416 23.77 -19.46 -12.45
C GLY A 416 22.55 -18.56 -12.23
N LYS A 417 22.68 -17.22 -12.27
CA LYS A 417 21.52 -16.31 -12.24
C LYS A 417 20.78 -16.35 -13.58
N ARG A 418 19.45 -16.19 -13.57
CA ARG A 418 18.68 -16.03 -14.81
C ARG A 418 18.80 -14.61 -15.35
N LEU A 419 19.13 -14.53 -16.63
CA LEU A 419 19.09 -13.32 -17.44
C LEU A 419 17.80 -13.29 -18.24
N CYS A 420 17.16 -12.14 -18.30
CA CYS A 420 15.89 -11.96 -18.99
C CYS A 420 16.02 -10.87 -20.06
N GLN A 421 15.51 -11.16 -21.26
CA GLN A 421 15.36 -10.16 -22.31
C GLN A 421 13.97 -9.56 -22.28
N TYR A 422 13.90 -8.23 -22.19
CA TYR A 422 12.68 -7.46 -22.04
C TYR A 422 12.31 -6.67 -23.29
N ARG A 423 11.01 -6.44 -23.46
CA ARG A 423 10.42 -5.50 -24.42
C ARG A 423 9.22 -4.80 -23.77
N LEU A 424 8.88 -3.60 -24.24
CA LEU A 424 7.60 -2.97 -23.92
C LEU A 424 6.41 -3.85 -24.35
N ALA A 425 5.41 -4.00 -23.49
CA ALA A 425 4.19 -4.70 -23.85
C ALA A 425 3.54 -4.02 -25.09
N LYS A 426 3.37 -4.76 -26.19
CA LYS A 426 2.78 -4.22 -27.43
C LYS A 426 1.26 -4.08 -27.30
N GLU A 427 0.67 -3.04 -27.91
CA GLU A 427 -0.77 -3.02 -28.17
C GLU A 427 -1.12 -4.24 -29.06
N GLU A 428 -2.10 -5.06 -28.64
CA GLU A 428 -2.77 -5.99 -29.56
C GLU A 428 -3.86 -5.12 -30.15
N GLU A 429 -3.80 -4.93 -31.47
CA GLU A 429 -4.84 -4.26 -32.27
C GLU A 429 -6.19 -4.98 -32.16
#